data_AF-A0A0U0R9A2-F1
#
_entry.id   AF-A0A0U0R9A2-F1
#
_cell.length_a   1.000
_cell.length_b   1.000
_cell.length_c   1.000
_cell.angle_alpha   90.00
_cell.angle_beta   90.00
_cell.angle_gamma   90.00
#
_symmetry.space_group_name_H-M   'P 1'
#
loop_
_entity.id
_entity.type
_entity.pdbx_description
1 polymer ?
#
loop_
_entity_poly.entity_id
_entity_poly.type
_entity_poly.pdbx_seq_one_letter_code
_entity_poly.pdbx_strand_id
1 'polypeptide(L)'
;MATDTPESLTNSGKNPEVEITYGRAFAEDLPARELNPNETQVLAMAVKAKPGKTLCSIWDLTDWQGTPIRIGFVARSALEPGPNGRDHLVARAMNWRAETKAPAVPVDDLAQRILIGLAQAGVHRALVDLKTWTLLKWLDQPCSFYDWRRSAADGPRLHPDDQHVIDAMTRDLANGSASHVLRLPGHDVDWVPVHVTVNRIELEPDTFAGLVALRLPTDEELADAGLPKATDVTT
;
A
#
# COMPACT_ATOMS: atom_id res chain seq x y z
N MET A 1 5.55 3.68 9.20
CA MET A 1 6.67 4.33 8.48
C MET A 1 7.88 3.41 8.50
N ALA A 2 8.69 3.48 7.46
CA ALA A 2 9.97 2.78 7.36
C ALA A 2 11.14 3.77 7.34
N THR A 3 12.32 3.24 7.63
CA THR A 3 13.60 3.96 7.56
C THR A 3 14.61 3.06 6.88
N ASP A 4 15.19 3.55 5.80
CA ASP A 4 16.16 2.86 4.96
C ASP A 4 17.51 3.55 4.98
N THR A 5 18.55 2.81 4.61
CA THR A 5 19.83 3.40 4.23
C THR A 5 19.91 3.53 2.70
N PRO A 6 20.78 4.40 2.14
CA PRO A 6 21.02 4.43 0.70
C PRO A 6 21.37 3.05 0.12
N GLU A 7 22.15 2.25 0.85
CA GLU A 7 22.52 0.89 0.45
C GLU A 7 21.28 -0.03 0.40
N SER A 8 20.36 0.07 1.37
CA SER A 8 19.09 -0.67 1.36
C SER A 8 18.28 -0.35 0.09
N LEU A 9 18.19 0.93 -0.28
CA LEU A 9 17.48 1.38 -1.47
C LEU A 9 18.13 0.86 -2.76
N THR A 10 19.46 0.96 -2.86
CA THR A 10 20.22 0.43 -4.00
C THR A 10 20.05 -1.09 -4.15
N ASN A 11 20.12 -1.84 -3.04
CA ASN A 11 19.92 -3.29 -3.06
C ASN A 11 18.55 -3.64 -3.64
N SER A 12 17.49 -2.96 -3.19
CA SER A 12 16.11 -3.09 -3.66
C SER A 12 15.84 -2.55 -5.06
N GLY A 13 16.84 -2.01 -5.76
CA GLY A 13 16.69 -1.50 -7.13
C GLY A 13 16.01 -0.15 -7.21
N LYS A 14 15.92 0.60 -6.12
CA LYS A 14 15.40 1.98 -6.11
C LYS A 14 16.53 2.98 -6.43
N ASN A 15 16.17 4.21 -6.80
CA ASN A 15 17.15 5.26 -7.05
C ASN A 15 17.47 6.06 -5.76
N PRO A 16 18.63 5.85 -5.11
CA PRO A 16 18.97 6.51 -3.85
C PRO A 16 19.14 8.03 -3.96
N GLU A 17 19.28 8.59 -5.16
CA GLU A 17 19.40 10.05 -5.37
C GLU A 17 18.05 10.77 -5.31
N VAL A 18 16.94 10.05 -5.53
CA VAL A 18 15.58 10.61 -5.58
C VAL A 18 14.73 10.15 -4.39
N GLU A 19 15.04 8.98 -3.86
CA GLU A 19 14.28 8.34 -2.79
C GLU A 19 14.64 8.91 -1.42
N ILE A 20 13.61 9.21 -0.62
CA ILE A 20 13.80 9.59 0.78
C ILE A 20 14.13 8.35 1.63
N THR A 21 15.03 8.49 2.60
CA THR A 21 15.43 7.38 3.49
C THR A 21 14.62 7.32 4.77
N TYR A 22 14.01 8.43 5.19
CA TYR A 22 13.23 8.53 6.42
C TYR A 22 11.76 8.81 6.13
N GLY A 23 10.87 8.27 6.96
CA GLY A 23 9.44 8.56 6.89
C GLY A 23 8.70 7.90 5.73
N ARG A 24 9.29 6.86 5.12
CA ARG A 24 8.71 6.16 3.97
C ARG A 24 7.42 5.45 4.36
N ALA A 25 6.46 5.40 3.44
CA ALA A 25 5.28 4.55 3.56
C ALA A 25 5.69 3.08 3.42
N PHE A 26 5.05 2.18 4.17
CA PHE A 26 5.32 0.74 4.07
C PHE A 26 5.15 0.22 2.64
N ALA A 27 4.13 0.69 1.93
CA ALA A 27 3.88 0.33 0.54
C ALA A 27 5.01 0.71 -0.42
N GLU A 28 5.89 1.64 -0.05
CA GLU A 28 7.05 1.99 -0.88
C GLU A 28 8.15 0.92 -0.81
N ASP A 29 8.11 0.02 0.17
CA ASP A 29 9.10 -1.05 0.34
C ASP A 29 8.66 -2.38 -0.27
N LEU A 30 7.41 -2.44 -0.76
CA LEU A 30 6.91 -3.57 -1.52
C LEU A 30 6.96 -3.27 -3.03
N PRO A 31 7.30 -4.27 -3.87
CA PRO A 31 7.18 -4.12 -5.31
C PRO A 31 5.75 -3.80 -5.70
N ALA A 32 5.56 -2.93 -6.69
CA ALA A 32 4.24 -2.73 -7.29
C ALA A 32 3.97 -3.86 -8.28
N ARG A 33 2.74 -4.39 -8.32
CA ARG A 33 2.27 -5.44 -9.25
C ARG A 33 2.84 -6.85 -9.03
N GLU A 34 4.15 -7.03 -8.89
CA GLU A 34 4.72 -8.37 -8.73
C GLU A 34 4.24 -9.03 -7.42
N LEU A 35 3.84 -10.29 -7.48
CA LEU A 35 3.52 -11.10 -6.30
C LEU A 35 4.69 -12.03 -6.01
N ASN A 36 5.27 -11.90 -4.82
CA ASN A 36 6.41 -12.72 -4.42
C ASN A 36 6.00 -13.88 -3.48
N PRO A 37 6.74 -15.00 -3.49
CA PRO A 37 6.58 -16.04 -2.48
C PRO A 37 6.71 -15.44 -1.06
N ASN A 38 5.80 -15.86 -0.18
CA ASN A 38 5.68 -15.39 1.22
C ASN A 38 5.34 -13.90 1.39
N GLU A 39 4.95 -13.18 0.33
CA GLU A 39 4.51 -11.79 0.44
C GLU A 39 3.25 -11.64 1.30
N THR A 40 2.37 -12.63 1.29
CA THR A 40 1.20 -12.69 2.19
C THR A 40 1.60 -12.67 3.67
N GLN A 41 2.73 -13.27 4.05
CA GLN A 41 3.25 -13.23 5.42
C GLN A 41 3.76 -11.83 5.79
N VAL A 42 4.43 -11.14 4.85
CA VAL A 42 4.86 -9.73 5.05
C VAL A 42 3.66 -8.82 5.25
N LEU A 43 2.63 -8.96 4.40
CA LEU A 43 1.39 -8.20 4.51
C LEU A 43 0.62 -8.53 5.80
N ALA A 44 0.53 -9.80 6.18
CA ALA A 44 -0.11 -10.22 7.43
C ALA A 44 0.65 -9.68 8.65
N MET A 45 1.99 -9.67 8.60
CA MET A 45 2.83 -9.04 9.63
C MET A 45 2.62 -7.52 9.72
N ALA A 46 2.28 -6.83 8.62
CA ALA A 46 1.94 -5.42 8.64
C ALA A 46 0.53 -5.16 9.24
N VAL A 47 -0.45 -6.00 8.90
CA VAL A 47 -1.85 -5.87 9.38
C VAL A 47 -2.03 -6.32 10.84
N LYS A 48 -1.47 -7.47 11.20
CA LYS A 48 -1.62 -8.10 12.53
C LYS A 48 -0.25 -8.36 13.13
N ALA A 49 0.46 -7.26 13.31
CA ALA A 49 1.83 -7.26 13.76
C ALA A 49 1.94 -7.86 15.18
N LYS A 50 2.86 -8.83 15.34
CA LYS A 50 3.17 -9.50 16.63
C LYS A 50 4.68 -9.51 16.84
N PRO A 51 5.19 -9.33 18.06
CA PRO A 51 6.62 -9.43 18.33
C PRO A 51 7.12 -10.88 18.16
N GLY A 52 8.43 -11.03 17.89
CA GLY A 52 9.09 -12.33 17.78
C GLY A 52 8.88 -13.04 16.44
N LYS A 53 8.23 -12.40 15.46
CA LYS A 53 8.14 -12.95 14.10
C LYS A 53 9.42 -12.66 13.34
N THR A 54 9.87 -13.66 12.58
CA THR A 54 11.04 -13.56 11.71
C THR A 54 10.70 -14.07 10.33
N LEU A 55 11.21 -13.41 9.30
CA LEU A 55 11.08 -13.84 7.91
C LEU A 55 12.42 -13.72 7.22
N CYS A 56 12.79 -14.75 6.45
CA CYS A 56 13.89 -14.71 5.50
C CYS A 56 13.32 -15.12 4.15
N SER A 57 13.57 -14.35 3.09
CA SER A 57 13.09 -14.70 1.75
C SER A 57 14.01 -14.15 0.68
N ILE A 58 13.85 -14.66 -0.54
CA ILE A 58 14.44 -14.12 -1.76
C ILE A 58 13.30 -13.66 -2.66
N TRP A 59 13.33 -12.41 -3.10
CA TRP A 59 12.32 -11.83 -3.98
C TRP A 59 12.92 -11.46 -5.33
N ASP A 60 12.11 -11.63 -6.36
CA ASP A 60 12.40 -11.20 -7.71
C ASP A 60 11.71 -9.83 -7.92
N LEU A 61 12.46 -8.85 -8.40
CA LEU A 61 12.04 -7.45 -8.53
C LEU A 61 12.49 -6.89 -9.88
N THR A 62 11.92 -5.74 -10.24
CA THR A 62 12.40 -4.91 -11.34
C THR A 62 12.97 -3.61 -10.77
N ASP A 63 14.19 -3.24 -11.12
CA ASP A 63 14.78 -1.97 -10.67
C ASP A 63 14.18 -0.75 -11.40
N TRP A 64 14.53 0.45 -10.94
CA TRP A 64 14.02 1.72 -11.46
C TRP A 64 14.35 1.97 -12.95
N GLN A 65 15.29 1.21 -13.53
CA GLN A 65 15.65 1.25 -14.95
C GLN A 65 14.95 0.17 -15.77
N GLY A 66 14.14 -0.68 -15.14
CA GLY A 66 13.48 -1.81 -15.81
C GLY A 66 14.30 -3.09 -15.84
N THR A 67 15.43 -3.17 -15.13
CA THR A 67 16.29 -4.35 -15.11
C THR A 67 15.78 -5.36 -14.08
N PRO A 68 15.60 -6.64 -14.45
CA PRO A 68 15.28 -7.69 -13.48
C PRO A 68 16.42 -7.91 -12.49
N ILE A 69 16.09 -7.92 -11.20
CA ILE A 69 17.03 -8.12 -10.09
C ILE A 69 16.45 -9.10 -9.08
N ARG A 70 17.30 -9.58 -8.16
CA ARG A 70 16.89 -10.46 -7.06
C ARG A 70 17.46 -9.94 -5.76
N ILE A 71 16.67 -9.92 -4.70
CA ILE A 71 17.15 -9.52 -3.37
C ILE A 71 16.90 -10.63 -2.37
N GLY A 72 17.85 -10.80 -1.45
CA GLY A 72 17.59 -11.49 -0.20
C GLY A 72 17.30 -10.49 0.89
N PHE A 73 16.46 -10.88 1.85
CA PHE A 73 16.26 -10.09 3.05
C PHE A 73 15.97 -10.96 4.27
N VAL A 74 16.23 -10.39 5.44
CA VAL A 74 15.76 -10.87 6.72
C VAL A 74 15.01 -9.75 7.42
N ALA A 75 13.90 -10.08 8.07
CA ALA A 75 13.13 -9.16 8.90
C ALA A 75 12.80 -9.80 10.25
N ARG A 76 12.78 -8.99 11.32
CA ARG A 76 12.36 -9.39 12.67
C ARG A 76 11.51 -8.31 13.31
N SER A 77 10.35 -8.70 13.86
CA SER A 77 9.52 -7.82 14.68
C SER A 77 9.86 -7.92 16.17
N ALA A 78 9.92 -6.78 16.85
CA ALA A 78 10.13 -6.68 18.29
C ALA A 78 9.40 -5.47 18.87
N LEU A 79 9.18 -5.47 20.18
CA LEU A 79 8.74 -4.27 20.89
C LEU A 79 9.97 -3.42 21.20
N GLU A 80 9.86 -2.12 20.95
CA GLU A 80 10.88 -1.12 21.26
C GLU A 80 10.24 0.04 22.03
N PRO A 81 10.96 0.67 22.97
CA PRO A 81 10.43 1.82 23.70
C PRO A 81 10.03 2.96 22.76
N GLY A 82 8.77 3.39 22.84
CA GLY A 82 8.27 4.55 22.09
C GLY A 82 8.42 5.88 22.84
N PRO A 83 8.25 7.03 22.16
CA PRO A 83 8.48 8.36 22.72
C PRO A 83 7.52 8.74 23.86
N ASN A 84 6.34 8.12 23.91
CA ASN A 84 5.29 8.46 24.88
C ASN A 84 5.19 7.43 26.03
N GLY A 85 6.25 6.66 26.27
CA GLY A 85 6.27 5.60 27.29
C GLY A 85 5.42 4.37 26.95
N ARG A 86 4.89 4.29 25.72
CA ARG A 86 4.25 3.09 25.17
C ARG A 86 5.20 2.44 24.18
N ASP A 87 5.36 1.13 24.28
CA ASP A 87 6.16 0.38 23.32
C ASP A 87 5.57 0.47 21.92
N HIS A 88 6.46 0.61 20.94
CA HIS A 88 6.15 0.50 19.52
C HIS A 88 6.54 -0.89 19.05
N LEU A 89 5.71 -1.48 18.19
CA LEU A 89 6.09 -2.68 17.50
C LEU A 89 6.85 -2.31 16.23
N VAL A 90 8.13 -2.70 16.17
CA VAL A 90 9.06 -2.33 15.10
C VAL A 90 9.53 -3.59 14.39
N ALA A 91 9.48 -3.58 13.05
CA ALA A 91 10.14 -4.58 12.22
C ALA A 91 11.47 -4.01 11.71
N ARG A 92 12.59 -4.64 12.10
CA ARG A 92 13.92 -4.33 11.58
C ARG A 92 14.28 -5.31 10.49
N ALA A 93 14.84 -4.81 9.39
CA ALA A 93 15.23 -5.62 8.26
C ALA A 93 16.63 -5.29 7.76
N MET A 94 17.24 -6.25 7.07
CA MET A 94 18.43 -6.08 6.25
C MET A 94 18.17 -6.76 4.91
N ASN A 95 18.61 -6.14 3.82
CA ASN A 95 18.57 -6.72 2.48
C ASN A 95 19.97 -6.81 1.88
N TRP A 96 20.08 -7.57 0.80
CA TRP A 96 21.29 -7.68 -0.03
C TRP A 96 20.90 -8.09 -1.44
N ARG A 97 21.74 -7.72 -2.42
CA ARG A 97 21.59 -8.21 -3.79
C ARG A 97 21.90 -9.71 -3.83
N ALA A 98 20.93 -10.50 -4.31
CA ALA A 98 21.11 -11.94 -4.51
C ALA A 98 21.65 -12.23 -5.92
N GLU A 99 22.23 -13.41 -6.11
CA GLU A 99 22.69 -13.86 -7.41
C GLU A 99 21.55 -13.92 -8.42
N THR A 100 21.78 -13.40 -9.63
CA THR A 100 20.88 -13.58 -10.75
C THR A 100 20.82 -15.06 -11.09
N LYS A 101 19.64 -15.65 -10.99
CA LYS A 101 19.39 -17.02 -11.44
C LYS A 101 18.67 -16.95 -12.78
N ALA A 102 19.00 -17.86 -13.71
CA ALA A 102 18.23 -18.02 -14.94
C ALA A 102 16.73 -18.12 -14.57
N PRO A 103 15.83 -17.51 -15.36
CA PRO A 103 14.42 -17.45 -15.01
C PRO A 103 13.95 -18.85 -14.65
N ALA A 104 13.46 -19.00 -13.42
CA ALA A 104 12.66 -20.16 -13.09
C ALA A 104 11.56 -20.25 -14.16
N VAL A 105 11.16 -21.47 -14.53
CA VAL A 105 10.00 -21.72 -15.41
C VAL A 105 8.92 -20.69 -15.05
N PRO A 106 8.35 -19.94 -16.02
CA PRO A 106 7.36 -18.91 -15.71
C PRO A 106 6.35 -19.51 -14.74
N VAL A 107 6.23 -18.90 -13.55
CA VAL A 107 5.27 -19.38 -12.57
C VAL A 107 3.93 -19.36 -13.28
N ASP A 108 3.30 -20.53 -13.42
CA ASP A 108 1.99 -20.66 -14.05
C ASP A 108 0.95 -20.15 -13.06
N ASP A 109 0.93 -18.82 -12.87
CA ASP A 109 0.06 -18.14 -11.94
C ASP A 109 -1.16 -17.58 -12.69
N LEU A 110 -2.15 -18.44 -12.86
CA LEU A 110 -3.44 -18.07 -13.43
C LEU A 110 -4.11 -16.93 -12.64
N ALA A 111 -3.99 -16.93 -11.31
CA ALA A 111 -4.60 -15.90 -10.46
C ALA A 111 -3.97 -14.52 -10.73
N GLN A 112 -2.64 -14.45 -10.85
CA GLN A 112 -1.94 -13.22 -11.20
C GLN A 112 -2.32 -12.73 -12.60
N ARG A 113 -2.45 -13.63 -13.59
CA ARG A 113 -2.89 -13.26 -14.96
C ARG A 113 -4.32 -12.73 -14.97
N ILE A 114 -5.24 -13.35 -14.23
CA ILE A 114 -6.60 -12.85 -14.05
C ILE A 114 -6.56 -11.47 -13.39
N LEU A 115 -5.78 -11.30 -12.33
CA LEU A 115 -5.64 -10.02 -11.62
C LEU A 115 -5.12 -8.93 -12.56
N ILE A 116 -4.14 -9.22 -13.42
CA ILE A 116 -3.65 -8.28 -14.44
C ILE A 116 -4.76 -7.97 -15.46
N GLY A 117 -5.49 -8.97 -15.93
CA GLY A 117 -6.59 -8.79 -16.89
C GLY A 117 -7.79 -7.99 -16.36
N LEU A 118 -7.94 -7.91 -15.03
CA LEU A 118 -8.97 -7.10 -14.36
C LEU A 118 -8.58 -5.62 -14.20
N ALA A 119 -7.38 -5.20 -14.63
CA ALA A 119 -6.99 -3.80 -14.60
C ALA A 119 -7.88 -2.95 -15.51
N GLN A 120 -8.22 -1.74 -15.08
CA GLN A 120 -9.03 -0.79 -15.83
C GLN A 120 -8.32 0.55 -15.95
N ALA A 121 -8.41 1.18 -17.12
CA ALA A 121 -7.84 2.51 -17.33
C ALA A 121 -8.47 3.52 -16.36
N GLY A 122 -7.64 4.34 -15.71
CA GLY A 122 -8.08 5.31 -14.71
C GLY A 122 -8.42 4.72 -13.33
N VAL A 123 -8.28 3.40 -13.14
CA VAL A 123 -8.48 2.72 -11.85
C VAL A 123 -7.15 2.18 -11.35
N HIS A 124 -6.86 2.45 -10.08
CA HIS A 124 -5.62 2.03 -9.43
C HIS A 124 -5.97 1.17 -8.22
N ARG A 125 -5.58 -0.11 -8.26
CA ARG A 125 -5.86 -1.05 -7.17
C ARG A 125 -4.73 -1.14 -6.16
N ALA A 126 -5.10 -1.27 -4.89
CA ALA A 126 -4.17 -1.42 -3.80
C ALA A 126 -4.71 -2.31 -2.68
N LEU A 127 -3.81 -2.78 -1.83
CA LEU A 127 -4.13 -3.39 -0.54
C LEU A 127 -3.96 -2.33 0.57
N VAL A 128 -4.90 -2.28 1.50
CA VAL A 128 -4.87 -1.40 2.68
C VAL A 128 -5.16 -2.20 3.95
N ASP A 129 -4.65 -1.72 5.09
CA ASP A 129 -5.13 -2.15 6.40
C ASP A 129 -6.50 -1.51 6.65
N LEU A 130 -7.55 -2.34 6.80
CA LEU A 130 -8.92 -1.88 7.01
C LEU A 130 -9.12 -1.06 8.29
N LYS A 131 -8.26 -1.24 9.31
CA LYS A 131 -8.40 -0.54 10.60
C LYS A 131 -7.77 0.86 10.56
N THR A 132 -6.63 0.97 9.90
CA THR A 132 -5.81 2.20 9.93
C THR A 132 -5.84 2.95 8.61
N TRP A 133 -6.40 2.37 7.55
CA TRP A 133 -6.32 2.86 6.18
C TRP A 133 -4.88 3.02 5.69
N THR A 134 -3.94 2.29 6.29
CA THR A 134 -2.54 2.29 5.87
C THR A 134 -2.44 1.56 4.54
N LEU A 135 -1.91 2.24 3.53
CA LEU A 135 -1.57 1.63 2.26
C LEU A 135 -0.49 0.56 2.45
N LEU A 136 -0.80 -0.67 2.04
CA LEU A 136 0.09 -1.83 2.18
C LEU A 136 0.84 -2.12 0.89
N LYS A 137 0.15 -2.18 -0.26
CA LYS A 137 0.75 -2.55 -1.54
C LYS A 137 -0.05 -2.00 -2.72
N TRP A 138 0.64 -1.58 -3.78
CA TRP A 138 0.00 -1.32 -5.07
C TRP A 138 -0.06 -2.57 -5.95
N LEU A 139 -1.25 -2.87 -6.49
CA LEU A 139 -1.46 -3.96 -7.44
C LEU A 139 -1.40 -3.46 -8.90
N ASP A 140 -1.65 -2.17 -9.11
CA ASP A 140 -1.39 -1.47 -10.36
C ASP A 140 -0.26 -0.44 -10.18
N GLN A 141 -0.08 0.48 -11.12
CA GLN A 141 0.79 1.63 -10.87
C GLN A 141 0.19 2.53 -9.79
N PRO A 142 0.99 3.16 -8.92
CA PRO A 142 0.49 4.17 -8.00
C PRO A 142 -0.25 5.29 -8.73
N CYS A 143 -1.37 5.76 -8.17
CA CYS A 143 -2.06 6.92 -8.73
C CYS A 143 -1.37 8.23 -8.33
N SER A 144 -1.63 9.29 -9.12
CA SER A 144 -1.12 10.64 -8.89
C SER A 144 -2.17 11.64 -8.36
N PHE A 145 -3.45 11.26 -8.31
CA PHE A 145 -4.53 12.21 -7.96
C PHE A 145 -4.66 12.54 -6.47
N TYR A 146 -3.95 11.85 -5.58
CA TYR A 146 -3.88 12.20 -4.15
C TYR A 146 -2.51 11.82 -3.56
N ASP A 147 -2.12 12.48 -2.47
CA ASP A 147 -0.83 12.32 -1.81
C ASP A 147 -0.84 11.17 -0.80
N TRP A 148 -0.77 9.96 -1.34
CA TRP A 148 -0.73 8.73 -0.55
C TRP A 148 0.53 8.60 0.29
N ARG A 149 1.64 9.26 -0.09
CA ARG A 149 2.91 9.21 0.65
C ARG A 149 2.85 10.07 1.92
N ARG A 150 2.35 11.30 1.84
CA ARG A 150 2.18 12.19 3.00
C ARG A 150 1.26 11.58 4.05
N SER A 151 0.17 10.95 3.62
CA SER A 151 -0.77 10.26 4.52
C SER A 151 -0.11 9.14 5.35
N ALA A 152 1.01 8.59 4.87
CA ALA A 152 1.72 7.52 5.55
C ALA A 152 2.66 8.01 6.67
N ALA A 153 3.08 9.29 6.61
CA ALA A 153 4.10 9.85 7.47
C ALA A 153 3.54 10.67 8.64
N ASP A 154 2.66 11.62 8.37
CA ASP A 154 2.03 12.48 9.38
C ASP A 154 0.71 13.10 8.87
N GLY A 155 -0.28 13.20 9.76
CA GLY A 155 -1.59 13.80 9.48
C GLY A 155 -2.74 12.81 9.25
N PRO A 156 -3.98 13.31 9.13
CA PRO A 156 -5.16 12.47 8.92
C PRO A 156 -5.11 11.80 7.53
N ARG A 157 -5.30 10.48 7.50
CA ARG A 157 -5.27 9.66 6.25
C ARG A 157 -6.50 9.85 5.38
N LEU A 158 -7.57 10.35 5.98
CA LEU A 158 -8.87 10.61 5.39
C LEU A 158 -9.49 11.78 6.15
N HIS A 159 -10.37 12.52 5.48
CA HIS A 159 -11.00 13.68 6.09
C HIS A 159 -11.76 13.26 7.37
N PRO A 160 -11.61 13.95 8.50
CA PRO A 160 -12.25 13.56 9.76
C PRO A 160 -13.77 13.40 9.65
N ASP A 161 -14.43 14.27 8.90
CA ASP A 161 -15.88 14.18 8.65
C ASP A 161 -16.28 12.91 7.86
N ASP A 162 -15.38 12.24 7.15
CA ASP A 162 -15.70 11.00 6.43
C ASP A 162 -15.60 9.75 7.33
N GLN A 163 -15.27 9.91 8.62
CA GLN A 163 -15.17 8.76 9.54
C GLN A 163 -16.48 7.96 9.61
N HIS A 164 -17.63 8.63 9.60
CA HIS A 164 -18.93 7.96 9.62
C HIS A 164 -19.19 7.14 8.35
N VAL A 165 -18.62 7.55 7.21
CA VAL A 165 -18.69 6.82 5.94
C VAL A 165 -17.85 5.56 6.03
N ILE A 166 -16.63 5.65 6.56
CA ILE A 166 -15.76 4.48 6.79
C ILE A 166 -16.43 3.47 7.73
N ASP A 167 -17.06 3.94 8.80
CA ASP A 167 -17.78 3.07 9.73
C ASP A 167 -18.97 2.36 9.04
N ALA A 168 -19.67 3.05 8.15
CA ALA A 168 -20.73 2.46 7.33
C ALA A 168 -20.19 1.41 6.34
N MET A 169 -19.16 1.77 5.57
CA MET A 169 -18.49 0.86 4.64
C MET A 169 -17.94 -0.39 5.35
N THR A 170 -17.43 -0.23 6.58
CA THR A 170 -16.92 -1.35 7.39
C THR A 170 -18.03 -2.34 7.75
N ARG A 171 -19.25 -1.86 8.03
CA ARG A 171 -20.40 -2.73 8.24
C ARG A 171 -20.80 -3.44 6.94
N ASP A 172 -20.81 -2.72 5.82
CA ASP A 172 -21.21 -3.27 4.52
C ASP A 172 -20.22 -4.31 3.98
N LEU A 173 -18.94 -4.16 4.32
CA LEU A 173 -17.90 -5.15 3.98
C LEU A 173 -18.16 -6.55 4.55
N ALA A 174 -18.99 -6.68 5.60
CA ALA A 174 -19.43 -7.99 6.07
C ALA A 174 -20.27 -8.74 5.02
N ASN A 175 -20.89 -8.02 4.08
CA ASN A 175 -21.79 -8.54 3.06
C ASN A 175 -21.15 -8.64 1.67
N GLY A 176 -19.88 -8.26 1.50
CA GLY A 176 -19.12 -8.45 0.26
C GLY A 176 -18.21 -7.28 -0.10
N SER A 177 -18.82 -6.19 -0.59
CA SER A 177 -18.09 -4.99 -1.04
C SER A 177 -18.79 -3.72 -0.60
N ALA A 178 -18.02 -2.65 -0.36
CA ALA A 178 -18.55 -1.32 -0.08
C ALA A 178 -17.97 -0.30 -1.08
N SER A 179 -18.74 0.72 -1.44
CA SER A 179 -18.30 1.78 -2.36
C SER A 179 -18.77 3.15 -1.89
N HIS A 180 -17.87 4.13 -1.91
CA HIS A 180 -18.19 5.52 -1.56
C HIS A 180 -17.14 6.49 -2.11
N VAL A 181 -17.49 7.78 -2.19
CA VAL A 181 -16.51 8.86 -2.38
C VAL A 181 -15.93 9.28 -1.04
N LEU A 182 -14.60 9.31 -0.93
CA LEU A 182 -13.86 9.70 0.28
C LEU A 182 -12.90 10.84 -0.03
N ARG A 183 -12.73 11.78 0.90
CA ARG A 183 -11.73 12.84 0.80
C ARG A 183 -10.38 12.34 1.33
N LEU A 184 -9.41 12.23 0.43
CA LEU A 184 -8.04 11.80 0.71
C LEU A 184 -7.07 13.00 0.64
N PRO A 185 -5.90 12.96 1.31
CA PRO A 185 -4.98 14.09 1.32
C PRO A 185 -4.53 14.45 -0.10
N GLY A 186 -4.62 15.73 -0.47
CA GLY A 186 -4.15 16.22 -1.75
C GLY A 186 -2.67 16.61 -1.75
N HIS A 187 -2.11 16.76 -2.96
CA HIS A 187 -0.77 17.30 -3.15
C HIS A 187 -0.74 18.82 -2.97
N ASP A 188 -1.60 19.53 -3.72
CA ASP A 188 -1.66 21.00 -3.75
C ASP A 188 -2.80 21.59 -2.91
N VAL A 189 -3.79 20.76 -2.59
CA VAL A 189 -4.95 21.09 -1.75
C VAL A 189 -5.00 20.15 -0.56
N ASP A 190 -5.69 20.54 0.51
CA ASP A 190 -5.76 19.69 1.71
C ASP A 190 -6.42 18.34 1.42
N TRP A 191 -7.48 18.34 0.60
CA TRP A 191 -8.32 17.17 0.37
C TRP A 191 -8.79 17.05 -1.07
N VAL A 192 -8.71 15.85 -1.63
CA VAL A 192 -9.20 15.49 -2.96
C VAL A 192 -10.25 14.39 -2.82
N PRO A 193 -11.44 14.55 -3.44
CA PRO A 193 -12.43 13.48 -3.46
C PRO A 193 -12.01 12.35 -4.40
N VAL A 194 -12.07 11.12 -3.90
CA VAL A 194 -11.70 9.91 -4.63
C VAL A 194 -12.82 8.89 -4.48
N HIS A 195 -13.28 8.31 -5.60
CA HIS A 195 -14.21 7.19 -5.55
C HIS A 195 -13.45 5.92 -5.18
N VAL A 196 -13.90 5.27 -4.11
CA VAL A 196 -13.27 4.08 -3.52
C VAL A 196 -14.26 2.93 -3.51
N THR A 197 -13.86 1.79 -4.07
CA THR A 197 -14.55 0.50 -3.88
C THR A 197 -13.65 -0.43 -3.09
N VAL A 198 -14.18 -1.11 -2.08
CA VAL A 198 -13.44 -1.96 -1.14
C VAL A 198 -14.01 -3.36 -1.13
N ASN A 199 -13.14 -4.36 -1.17
CA ASN A 199 -13.45 -5.77 -0.92
C ASN A 199 -12.57 -6.28 0.22
N ARG A 200 -13.10 -7.16 1.07
CA ARG A 200 -12.31 -7.77 2.16
C ARG A 200 -11.55 -9.00 1.63
N ILE A 201 -10.23 -9.02 1.83
CA ILE A 201 -9.35 -10.13 1.45
C ILE A 201 -8.73 -10.74 2.70
N GLU A 202 -8.75 -12.06 2.81
CA GLU A 202 -8.08 -12.80 3.88
C GLU A 202 -6.64 -13.12 3.46
N LEU A 203 -5.66 -12.67 4.26
CA LEU A 203 -4.22 -12.87 4.03
C LEU A 203 -3.71 -14.15 4.71
N GLU A 204 -4.16 -14.37 5.93
CA GLU A 204 -3.95 -15.54 6.78
C GLU A 204 -5.26 -15.80 7.54
N PRO A 205 -5.48 -17.01 8.10
CA PRO A 205 -6.66 -17.28 8.93
C PRO A 205 -6.89 -16.17 9.97
N ASP A 206 -8.06 -15.53 9.93
CA ASP A 206 -8.44 -14.42 10.83
C ASP A 206 -7.52 -13.17 10.72
N THR A 207 -6.96 -12.92 9.53
CA THR A 207 -6.17 -11.72 9.22
C THR A 207 -6.59 -11.15 7.88
N PHE A 208 -7.23 -9.97 7.91
CA PHE A 208 -7.89 -9.39 6.74
C PHE A 208 -7.27 -8.05 6.32
N ALA A 209 -7.14 -7.84 5.01
CA ALA A 209 -6.84 -6.56 4.39
C ALA A 209 -7.99 -6.12 3.48
N GLY A 210 -7.98 -4.85 3.06
CA GLY A 210 -8.90 -4.30 2.08
C GLY A 210 -8.24 -4.27 0.70
N LEU A 211 -8.87 -4.89 -0.30
CA LEU A 211 -8.59 -4.61 -1.70
C LEU A 211 -9.40 -3.39 -2.12
N VAL A 212 -8.72 -2.27 -2.35
CA VAL A 212 -9.33 -1.03 -2.80
C VAL A 212 -9.12 -0.83 -4.29
N ALA A 213 -10.13 -0.30 -4.97
CA ALA A 213 -10.05 0.25 -6.31
C ALA A 213 -10.30 1.76 -6.24
N LEU A 214 -9.32 2.55 -6.66
CA LEU A 214 -9.31 4.00 -6.54
C LEU A 214 -9.42 4.63 -7.92
N ARG A 215 -10.31 5.61 -8.08
CA ARG A 215 -10.43 6.42 -9.30
C ARG A 215 -10.98 7.81 -8.98
N LEU A 216 -10.88 8.72 -9.95
CA LEU A 216 -11.60 9.98 -9.86
C LEU A 216 -13.13 9.73 -9.84
N PRO A 217 -13.87 10.42 -8.97
CA PRO A 217 -15.33 10.32 -8.94
C PRO A 217 -15.94 11.03 -10.15
N THR A 218 -17.15 10.62 -10.54
CA THR A 218 -17.97 11.36 -11.50
C THR A 218 -18.65 12.55 -10.81
N ASP A 219 -19.18 13.47 -11.60
CA ASP A 219 -19.98 14.59 -11.09
C ASP A 219 -21.23 14.13 -10.32
N GLU A 220 -21.85 13.04 -10.77
CA GLU A 220 -23.03 12.44 -10.12
C GLU A 220 -22.63 11.84 -8.76
N GLU A 221 -21.51 11.13 -8.69
CA GLU A 221 -21.01 10.55 -7.44
C GLU A 221 -20.59 11.61 -6.42
N LEU A 222 -20.04 12.75 -6.88
CA LEU A 222 -19.75 13.90 -6.03
C LEU A 222 -21.05 14.48 -5.46
N ALA A 223 -22.07 14.65 -6.29
CA ALA A 223 -23.37 15.17 -5.87
C ALA A 223 -24.05 14.23 -4.85
N ASP A 224 -24.04 12.93 -5.11
CA ASP A 224 -24.59 11.91 -4.20
C ASP A 224 -23.85 11.88 -2.86
N ALA A 225 -22.54 12.11 -2.86
CA ALA A 225 -21.73 12.25 -1.66
C ALA A 225 -21.87 13.62 -0.96
N GLY A 226 -22.64 14.56 -1.52
CA GLY A 226 -22.80 15.91 -0.99
C GLY A 226 -21.53 16.76 -1.05
N LEU A 227 -20.60 16.43 -1.96
CA LEU A 227 -19.33 17.14 -2.12
C LEU A 227 -19.40 18.15 -3.29
N PRO A 228 -18.83 19.35 -3.13
CA PRO A 228 -18.77 20.31 -4.22
C PRO A 228 -17.83 19.82 -5.32
N LYS A 229 -18.09 20.22 -6.57
CA LYS A 229 -17.12 20.05 -7.65
C LYS A 229 -15.86 20.85 -7.31
N ALA A 230 -14.69 20.30 -7.67
CA ALA A 230 -13.48 21.09 -7.70
C ALA A 230 -13.75 22.29 -8.62
N THR A 231 -13.71 23.50 -8.07
CA THR A 231 -13.89 24.70 -8.89
C THR A 231 -12.70 24.76 -9.82
N ASP A 232 -12.95 24.80 -11.13
CA ASP A 232 -11.92 25.13 -12.12
C ASP A 232 -11.31 26.47 -11.68
N VAL A 233 -10.08 26.42 -11.16
CA VAL A 233 -9.26 27.61 -10.96
C VAL A 233 -8.95 28.12 -12.36
N THR A 234 -9.84 28.98 -12.85
CA THR A 234 -9.67 29.71 -14.09
C THR A 234 -8.56 30.72 -13.83
N THR A 235 -7.37 30.47 -14.40
CA THR A 235 -6.33 31.48 -14.61
C THR A 235 -6.80 32.49 -15.65
#